data_AF-A0A5C5T1Q0-F1
#
_entry.id   AF-A0A5C5T1Q0-F1
#
_cell.length_a   1.000
_cell.length_b   1.000
_cell.length_c   1.000
_cell.angle_alpha   90.00
_cell.angle_beta   90.00
_cell.angle_gamma   90.00
#
_symmetry.space_group_name_H-M   'P 1'
#
loop_
_entity.id
_entity.type
_entity.pdbx_description
1 polymer ?
#
loop_
_entity_poly.entity_id
_entity_poly.type
_entity_poly.pdbx_seq_one_letter_code
_entity_poly.pdbx_strand_id
1 'polypeptide(L)'
;MFKKFLNKFTKTQEPSAKQALTSKIDIDKIYLFESNQQELDRIIQLPVMTGKAPGYVYFVQEYMTGSFKIGKTKHIDRRMNVFNVKLPFENKLIFLIKTADHHQTELAFHHHFSDKRLEGEWFNLTRDDLAWIKKGFYTEEIHKTINSPSAVTKQLTANKAKVEEKPLTTKQIEFAKTLMLKLEQNYELNSEYAEWTQKDLNRLSGYFRFKNIGALNNLVDSGVLKTK
;
A
#
# COMPACT_ATOMS: atom_id res chain seq x y z
N MET A 1 -30.80 41.47 56.81
CA MET A 1 -31.42 40.54 55.85
C MET A 1 -30.51 39.32 55.71
N PHE A 2 -31.06 38.12 55.98
CA PHE A 2 -30.72 36.76 55.51
C PHE A 2 -29.24 36.34 55.35
N LYS A 3 -28.71 35.19 55.80
CA LYS A 3 -29.15 34.03 56.60
C LYS A 3 -27.88 33.18 56.89
N LYS A 4 -27.63 32.91 58.17
CA LYS A 4 -27.31 31.62 58.81
C LYS A 4 -26.76 30.43 57.96
N PHE A 5 -25.68 29.86 58.50
CA PHE A 5 -25.39 28.42 58.77
C PHE A 5 -25.60 27.39 57.65
N LEU A 6 -24.59 26.51 57.46
CA LEU A 6 -24.71 25.10 57.90
C LEU A 6 -23.35 24.39 57.84
N ASN A 7 -22.99 23.74 58.95
CA ASN A 7 -22.12 22.57 58.97
C ASN A 7 -22.99 21.42 59.50
N LYS A 8 -23.11 20.31 58.77
CA LYS A 8 -23.67 19.05 59.29
C LYS A 8 -23.32 17.89 58.37
N PHE A 9 -22.56 16.95 58.91
CA PHE A 9 -22.40 15.59 58.41
C PHE A 9 -23.73 14.83 58.49
N THR A 10 -24.05 14.06 57.45
CA THR A 10 -24.76 12.77 57.58
C THR A 10 -24.37 11.85 56.44
N LYS A 11 -23.98 10.63 56.82
CA LYS A 11 -23.59 9.49 56.00
C LYS A 11 -24.84 8.65 55.72
N THR A 12 -25.21 8.43 54.45
CA THR A 12 -26.05 7.29 54.06
C THR A 12 -25.95 6.97 52.56
N GLN A 13 -25.44 5.77 52.30
CA GLN A 13 -25.80 4.78 51.26
C GLN A 13 -25.82 5.17 49.76
N GLU A 14 -24.97 4.46 48.99
CA GLU A 14 -25.20 4.16 47.57
C GLU A 14 -26.45 3.29 47.39
N PRO A 15 -27.12 3.35 46.21
CA PRO A 15 -26.74 2.42 45.15
C PRO A 15 -26.67 3.05 43.74
N SER A 16 -25.67 2.61 42.98
CA SER A 16 -25.72 2.25 41.56
C SER A 16 -26.57 3.12 40.60
N ALA A 17 -25.93 3.83 39.68
CA ALA A 17 -25.71 3.32 38.32
C ALA A 17 -25.23 4.43 37.35
N LYS A 18 -24.41 3.99 36.40
CA LYS A 18 -24.10 4.58 35.08
C LYS A 18 -22.96 5.59 34.99
N GLN A 19 -21.78 5.00 34.80
CA GLN A 19 -20.87 5.31 33.67
C GLN A 19 -20.55 6.80 33.47
N ALA A 20 -19.71 7.35 34.34
CA ALA A 20 -18.71 8.29 33.87
C ALA A 20 -17.54 7.45 33.32
N LEU A 21 -17.61 7.12 32.02
CA LEU A 21 -16.43 6.78 31.24
C LEU A 21 -15.50 8.01 31.31
N THR A 22 -14.65 8.02 32.32
CA THR A 22 -13.40 8.77 32.25
C THR A 22 -12.55 8.05 31.21
N SER A 23 -12.80 8.38 29.95
CA SER A 23 -11.83 8.17 28.89
C SER A 23 -10.60 8.95 29.30
N LYS A 24 -9.70 8.27 30.01
CA LYS A 24 -8.29 8.60 30.02
C LYS A 24 -7.93 8.78 28.57
N ILE A 25 -7.73 10.03 28.16
CA ILE A 25 -7.07 10.33 26.90
C ILE A 25 -5.70 9.71 27.08
N ASP A 26 -5.53 8.50 26.53
CA ASP A 26 -4.21 7.99 26.25
C ASP A 26 -3.57 9.08 25.40
N ILE A 27 -2.47 9.64 25.86
CA ILE A 27 -1.69 10.58 25.06
C ILE A 27 -1.04 9.68 24.03
N ASP A 28 -1.86 9.30 23.04
CA ASP A 28 -1.56 8.36 21.99
C ASP A 28 -0.25 8.81 21.36
N LYS A 29 0.71 7.90 21.27
CA LYS A 29 2.03 8.20 20.70
C LYS A 29 1.83 8.74 19.29
N ILE A 30 2.03 10.04 19.11
CA ILE A 30 2.02 10.69 17.80
C ILE A 30 3.27 10.24 17.05
N TYR A 31 3.07 9.53 15.94
CA TYR A 31 4.16 9.07 15.08
C TYR A 31 4.50 10.14 14.05
N LEU A 32 5.64 10.80 14.22
CA LEU A 32 6.17 11.72 13.22
C LEU A 32 7.07 10.99 12.23
N PHE A 33 6.90 11.29 10.95
CA PHE A 33 7.64 10.66 9.87
C PHE A 33 8.70 11.59 9.31
N GLU A 34 9.85 11.00 8.97
CA GLU A 34 10.92 11.72 8.32
C GLU A 34 10.75 11.71 6.81
N SER A 35 10.92 12.88 6.19
CA SER A 35 10.93 13.07 4.75
C SER A 35 12.20 12.45 4.17
N ASN A 36 12.08 11.63 3.13
CA ASN A 36 13.25 11.20 2.37
C ASN A 36 13.57 12.22 1.27
N GLN A 37 14.40 13.21 1.59
CA GLN A 37 14.73 14.31 0.68
C GLN A 37 15.32 13.82 -0.65
N GLN A 38 16.18 12.79 -0.64
CA GLN A 38 16.76 12.22 -1.85
C GLN A 38 15.70 11.62 -2.78
N GLU A 39 14.68 10.94 -2.22
CA GLU A 39 13.60 10.37 -3.02
C GLU A 39 12.65 11.45 -3.53
N LEU A 40 12.37 12.49 -2.74
CA LEU A 40 11.60 13.64 -3.18
C LEU A 40 12.28 14.33 -4.37
N ASP A 41 13.57 14.62 -4.25
CA ASP A 41 14.38 15.23 -5.31
C ASP A 41 14.40 14.37 -6.57
N ARG A 42 14.58 13.05 -6.40
CA ARG A 42 14.52 12.10 -7.51
C ARG A 42 13.19 12.17 -8.25
N ILE A 43 12.06 12.15 -7.53
CA ILE A 43 10.71 12.18 -8.12
C ILE A 43 10.46 13.49 -8.86
N ILE A 44 10.95 14.61 -8.32
CA ILE A 44 10.86 15.93 -8.96
C ILE A 44 11.62 15.93 -10.29
N GLN A 45 12.83 15.37 -10.30
CA GLN A 45 13.73 15.30 -11.46
C GLN A 45 13.29 14.29 -12.54
N LEU A 46 12.34 13.39 -12.26
CA LEU A 46 11.80 12.48 -13.27
C LEU A 46 11.28 13.25 -14.49
N PRO A 47 11.26 12.65 -15.69
CA PRO A 47 10.66 13.29 -16.86
C PRO A 47 9.18 13.63 -16.62
N VAL A 48 8.69 14.66 -17.30
CA VAL A 48 7.28 15.06 -17.23
C VAL A 48 6.41 13.91 -17.75
N MET A 49 5.40 13.52 -16.97
CA MET A 49 4.43 12.52 -17.38
C MET A 49 3.52 13.08 -18.48
N THR A 50 3.24 12.31 -19.52
CA THR A 50 2.26 12.68 -20.55
C THR A 50 0.88 12.18 -20.14
N GLY A 51 -0.09 13.08 -19.99
CA GLY A 51 -1.42 12.73 -19.47
C GLY A 51 -2.44 13.86 -19.56
N LYS A 52 -3.65 13.60 -19.09
CA LYS A 52 -4.76 14.56 -19.11
C LYS A 52 -4.46 15.81 -18.27
N ALA A 53 -3.85 15.62 -17.11
CA ALA A 53 -3.52 16.68 -16.18
C ALA A 53 -2.24 16.31 -15.42
N PRO A 54 -1.06 16.38 -16.06
CA PRO A 54 0.17 15.97 -15.42
C PRO A 54 0.50 16.87 -14.22
N GLY A 55 1.08 16.28 -13.19
CA GLY A 55 1.40 16.98 -11.96
C GLY A 55 1.84 16.02 -10.85
N TYR A 56 1.53 16.40 -9.63
CA TYR A 56 1.95 15.70 -8.43
C TYR A 56 0.79 15.56 -7.44
N VAL A 57 0.79 14.45 -6.71
CA VAL A 57 0.03 14.25 -5.48
C VAL A 57 1.04 14.17 -4.33
N TYR A 58 0.79 14.89 -3.25
CA TYR A 58 1.68 14.97 -2.10
C TYR A 58 0.97 14.58 -0.81
N PHE A 59 1.76 14.10 0.14
CA PHE A 59 1.34 13.76 1.49
C PHE A 59 2.15 14.61 2.47
N VAL A 60 1.45 15.47 3.19
CA VAL A 60 2.06 16.37 4.18
C VAL A 60 1.58 15.97 5.56
N GLN A 61 2.49 15.83 6.51
CA GLN A 61 2.15 15.55 7.89
C GLN A 61 2.16 16.84 8.71
N GLU A 62 1.11 17.05 9.49
CA GLU A 62 1.05 18.09 10.53
C GLU A 62 1.68 17.57 11.83
N TYR A 63 2.58 18.35 12.40
CA TYR A 63 3.33 17.94 13.60
C TYR A 63 2.46 17.73 14.85
N MET A 64 1.48 18.61 15.09
CA MET A 64 0.74 18.63 16.36
C MET A 64 -0.25 17.48 16.50
N THR A 65 -0.86 17.05 15.40
CA THR A 65 -1.87 15.99 15.39
C THR A 65 -1.33 14.69 14.82
N GLY A 66 -0.22 14.73 14.09
CA GLY A 66 0.27 13.61 13.29
C GLY A 66 -0.56 13.32 12.03
N SER A 67 -1.60 14.12 11.77
CA SER A 67 -2.52 13.92 10.66
C SER A 67 -1.86 14.20 9.32
N PHE A 68 -2.36 13.54 8.28
CA PHE A 68 -1.84 13.67 6.92
C PHE A 68 -2.81 14.41 6.03
N LYS A 69 -2.32 15.43 5.34
CA LYS A 69 -3.00 16.06 4.22
C LYS A 69 -2.60 15.40 2.91
N ILE A 70 -3.58 14.95 2.14
CA ILE A 70 -3.37 14.46 0.78
C ILE A 70 -3.84 15.54 -0.18
N GLY A 71 -2.91 16.11 -0.95
CA GLY A 71 -3.24 17.19 -1.89
C GLY A 71 -2.50 17.07 -3.19
N LYS A 72 -2.73 18.02 -4.10
CA LYS A 72 -2.17 18.00 -5.46
C LYS A 72 -1.60 19.34 -5.91
N THR A 73 -0.68 19.29 -6.87
CA THR A 73 -0.10 20.48 -7.51
C THR A 73 0.41 20.18 -8.92
N LYS A 74 0.36 21.17 -9.81
CA LYS A 74 1.07 21.11 -11.11
C LYS A 74 2.55 21.49 -10.97
N HIS A 75 2.85 22.38 -10.02
CA HIS A 75 4.15 23.01 -9.82
C HIS A 75 4.61 22.73 -8.38
N ILE A 76 5.46 21.71 -8.25
CA ILE A 76 5.98 21.29 -6.93
C ILE A 76 7.03 22.26 -6.40
N ASP A 77 7.81 22.88 -7.28
CA ASP A 77 8.77 23.95 -7.01
C ASP A 77 8.14 25.11 -6.22
N ARG A 78 6.97 25.60 -6.66
CA ARG A 78 6.25 26.68 -5.95
C ARG A 78 5.69 26.23 -4.61
N ARG A 79 5.29 24.95 -4.50
CA ARG A 79 4.67 24.37 -3.29
C ARG A 79 5.72 24.01 -2.23
N MET A 80 6.91 23.59 -2.64
CA MET A 80 7.98 23.20 -1.72
C MET A 80 8.55 24.42 -0.98
N ASN A 81 8.59 25.58 -1.63
CA ASN A 81 8.85 26.85 -0.97
C ASN A 81 7.81 27.15 0.12
N VAL A 82 6.53 26.81 -0.07
CA VAL A 82 5.46 26.98 0.93
C VAL A 82 5.64 26.05 2.14
N PHE A 83 6.20 24.86 1.95
CA PHE A 83 6.52 23.94 3.05
C PHE A 83 7.85 24.26 3.76
N ASN A 84 8.75 25.00 3.10
CA ASN A 84 10.00 25.50 3.70
C ASN A 84 9.86 26.84 4.42
N VAL A 85 8.72 27.55 4.30
CA VAL A 85 8.49 28.76 5.10
C VAL A 85 8.16 28.33 6.53
N LYS A 86 8.84 28.94 7.51
CA LYS A 86 8.57 28.74 8.95
C LYS A 86 7.17 29.23 9.30
N LEU A 87 6.15 28.40 9.07
CA LEU A 87 4.80 28.58 9.58
C LEU A 87 4.80 28.34 11.10
N PRO A 88 3.84 28.92 11.85
CA PRO A 88 3.71 28.69 13.29
C PRO A 88 3.44 27.21 13.65
N PHE A 89 3.06 26.39 12.66
CA PHE A 89 2.88 24.95 12.78
C PHE A 89 3.73 24.25 11.72
N GLU A 90 4.62 23.35 12.16
CA GLU A 90 5.51 22.61 11.27
C GLU A 90 4.72 21.56 10.47
N ASN A 91 4.72 21.72 9.15
CA ASN A 91 4.15 20.77 8.20
C ASN A 91 5.28 20.18 7.36
N LYS A 92 5.35 18.86 7.29
CA LYS A 92 6.45 18.18 6.61
C LYS A 92 5.95 17.39 5.42
N LEU A 93 6.56 17.60 4.26
CA LEU A 93 6.29 16.81 3.06
C LEU A 93 6.91 15.42 3.24
N ILE A 94 6.06 14.38 3.36
CA ILE A 94 6.51 13.01 3.62
C ILE A 94 6.62 12.20 2.32
N PHE A 95 5.61 12.30 1.45
CA PHE A 95 5.59 11.57 0.18
C PHE A 95 5.16 12.45 -0.98
N LEU A 96 5.65 12.12 -2.16
CA LEU A 96 5.34 12.76 -3.42
C LEU A 96 5.15 11.70 -4.50
N ILE A 97 4.13 11.85 -5.31
CA ILE A 97 3.83 10.94 -6.43
C ILE A 97 3.67 11.79 -7.68
N LYS A 98 4.50 11.53 -8.70
CA LYS A 98 4.36 12.14 -10.03
C LYS A 98 3.32 11.36 -10.82
N THR A 99 2.38 12.07 -11.45
CA THR A 99 1.19 11.46 -12.05
C THR A 99 0.81 12.14 -13.37
N ALA A 100 0.18 11.36 -14.25
CA ALA A 100 -0.41 11.79 -15.52
C ALA A 100 -1.76 12.51 -15.34
N ASP A 101 -2.47 12.27 -14.23
CA ASP A 101 -3.70 12.97 -13.84
C ASP A 101 -3.73 13.19 -12.32
N HIS A 102 -3.21 14.36 -11.88
CA HIS A 102 -3.17 14.71 -10.47
C HIS A 102 -4.56 14.95 -9.85
N HIS A 103 -5.59 15.26 -10.64
CA HIS A 103 -6.94 15.40 -10.12
C HIS A 103 -7.54 14.05 -9.77
N GLN A 104 -7.45 13.09 -10.69
CA GLN A 104 -7.99 11.74 -10.47
C GLN A 104 -7.16 10.95 -9.46
N THR A 105 -5.84 11.13 -9.46
CA THR A 105 -4.97 10.42 -8.51
C THR A 105 -5.24 10.83 -7.06
N GLU A 106 -5.39 12.13 -6.80
CA GLU A 106 -5.72 12.61 -5.46
C GLU A 106 -7.09 12.11 -5.01
N LEU A 107 -8.11 12.19 -5.88
CA LEU A 107 -9.44 11.67 -5.60
C LEU A 107 -9.42 10.17 -5.28
N ALA A 108 -8.66 9.38 -6.04
CA ALA A 108 -8.53 7.95 -5.81
C ALA A 108 -7.87 7.64 -4.45
N PHE A 109 -6.88 8.42 -4.03
CA PHE A 109 -6.31 8.30 -2.68
C PHE A 109 -7.30 8.73 -1.59
N HIS A 110 -8.09 9.79 -1.81
CA HIS A 110 -9.14 10.20 -0.87
C HIS A 110 -10.21 9.11 -0.70
N HIS A 111 -10.60 8.45 -1.78
CA HIS A 111 -11.52 7.31 -1.72
C HIS A 111 -10.90 6.12 -0.99
N HIS A 112 -9.64 5.78 -1.31
CA HIS A 112 -8.94 4.67 -0.67
C HIS A 112 -8.78 4.84 0.85
N PHE A 113 -8.54 6.07 1.32
CA PHE A 113 -8.41 6.39 2.74
C PHE A 113 -9.69 7.01 3.34
N SER A 114 -10.84 6.83 2.71
CA SER A 114 -12.11 7.44 3.15
C SER A 114 -12.49 7.04 4.58
N ASP A 115 -12.25 5.78 4.97
CA ASP A 115 -12.49 5.28 6.33
C ASP A 115 -11.59 5.94 7.39
N LYS A 116 -10.51 6.60 6.97
CA LYS A 116 -9.53 7.27 7.82
C LYS A 116 -9.60 8.80 7.69
N ARG A 117 -10.61 9.30 6.98
CA ARG A 117 -10.78 10.72 6.72
C ARG A 117 -11.19 11.44 8.01
N LEU A 118 -10.48 12.52 8.30
CA LEU A 118 -10.81 13.47 9.35
C LEU A 118 -11.68 14.57 8.72
N GLU A 119 -11.23 15.82 8.73
CA GLU A 119 -11.94 16.94 8.12
C GLU A 119 -11.30 17.37 6.79
N GLY A 120 -12.12 17.64 5.77
CA GLY A 120 -11.64 18.14 4.48
C GLY A 120 -10.69 17.16 3.79
N GLU A 121 -9.43 17.53 3.62
CA GLU A 121 -8.39 16.72 2.95
C GLU A 121 -7.41 16.07 3.96
N TRP A 122 -7.79 16.00 5.24
CA TRP A 122 -6.98 15.44 6.31
C TRP A 122 -7.38 14.01 6.66
N PHE A 123 -6.39 13.17 6.99
CA PHE A 123 -6.54 11.74 7.20
C PHE A 123 -5.67 11.27 8.37
N ASN A 124 -6.17 10.30 9.13
CA ASN A 124 -5.43 9.64 10.19
C ASN A 124 -4.71 8.39 9.64
N LEU A 125 -3.57 8.59 8.98
CA LEU A 125 -2.80 7.50 8.36
C LEU A 125 -1.87 6.83 9.37
N THR A 126 -1.81 5.50 9.31
CA THR A 126 -0.97 4.67 10.17
C THR A 126 0.40 4.40 9.55
N ARG A 127 1.31 3.80 10.33
CA ARG A 127 2.59 3.32 9.81
C ARG A 127 2.43 2.32 8.66
N ASP A 128 1.42 1.45 8.73
CA ASP A 128 1.16 0.45 7.70
C ASP A 128 0.66 1.09 6.40
N ASP A 129 -0.14 2.15 6.49
CA ASP A 129 -0.58 2.93 5.33
C ASP A 129 0.61 3.58 4.63
N LEU A 130 1.53 4.16 5.39
CA LEU A 130 2.73 4.78 4.82
C LEU A 130 3.69 3.75 4.26
N ALA A 131 3.81 2.58 4.89
CA ALA A 131 4.56 1.46 4.33
C ALA A 131 3.93 0.98 3.01
N TRP A 132 2.60 0.96 2.92
CA TRP A 132 1.87 0.64 1.70
C TRP A 132 2.11 1.70 0.61
N ILE A 133 2.01 3.00 0.95
CA ILE A 133 2.31 4.11 0.03
C ILE A 133 3.75 3.98 -0.50
N LYS A 134 4.72 3.77 0.38
CA LYS A 134 6.14 3.64 0.03
C LYS A 134 6.42 2.43 -0.87
N LYS A 135 5.67 1.34 -0.73
CA LYS A 135 5.83 0.15 -1.59
C LYS A 135 5.40 0.41 -3.03
N GLY A 136 4.46 1.34 -3.27
CA GLY A 136 4.00 1.70 -4.61
C GLY A 136 3.14 0.66 -5.32
N PHE A 137 2.75 -0.43 -4.65
CA PHE A 137 1.83 -1.45 -5.17
C PHE A 137 0.38 -1.04 -4.90
N TYR A 138 -0.04 0.04 -5.57
CA TYR A 138 -1.37 0.60 -5.40
C TYR A 138 -2.47 -0.29 -6.00
N THR A 139 -3.72 -0.02 -5.62
CA THR A 139 -4.88 -0.63 -6.28
C THR A 139 -4.91 -0.27 -7.77
N GLU A 140 -5.56 -1.11 -8.57
CA GLU A 140 -5.71 -0.87 -10.02
C GLU A 140 -6.34 0.50 -10.33
N GLU A 141 -7.25 0.98 -9.48
CA GLU A 141 -7.87 2.29 -9.61
C GLU A 141 -6.84 3.42 -9.51
N ILE A 142 -6.02 3.43 -8.45
CA ILE A 142 -4.97 4.43 -8.24
C ILE A 142 -3.86 4.29 -9.30
N HIS A 143 -3.49 3.06 -9.65
CA HIS A 143 -2.41 2.83 -10.61
C HIS A 143 -2.75 3.38 -12.01
N LYS A 144 -4.02 3.28 -12.40
CA LYS A 144 -4.54 3.83 -13.67
C LYS A 144 -4.52 5.35 -13.72
N THR A 145 -4.63 6.04 -12.58
CA THR A 145 -4.61 7.50 -12.55
C THR A 145 -3.19 8.06 -12.50
N ILE A 146 -2.26 7.32 -11.88
CA ILE A 146 -0.84 7.69 -11.81
C ILE A 146 -0.20 7.63 -13.20
N ASN A 147 -0.47 6.57 -13.94
CA ASN A 147 0.13 6.34 -15.24
C ASN A 147 -0.83 6.77 -16.37
N SER A 148 -0.28 7.31 -17.45
CA SER A 148 -1.05 7.57 -18.67
C SER A 148 -1.71 6.28 -19.18
N PRO A 149 -2.91 6.30 -19.78
CA PRO A 149 -3.49 5.10 -20.39
C PRO A 149 -2.51 4.36 -21.32
N SER A 150 -1.68 5.10 -22.08
CA SER A 150 -0.64 4.51 -22.93
C SER A 150 0.52 3.86 -22.15
N ALA A 151 0.85 4.37 -20.96
CA ALA A 151 1.86 3.81 -20.08
C ALA A 151 1.30 2.64 -19.25
N VAL A 152 0.03 2.69 -18.85
CA VAL A 152 -0.71 1.57 -18.25
C VAL A 152 -0.81 0.42 -19.23
N THR A 153 -1.18 0.67 -20.50
CA THR A 153 -1.19 -0.39 -21.52
C THR A 153 0.20 -0.96 -21.73
N LYS A 154 1.25 -0.14 -21.80
CA LYS A 154 2.65 -0.62 -21.90
C LYS A 154 3.13 -1.36 -20.65
N GLN A 155 2.72 -0.97 -19.45
CA GLN A 155 3.09 -1.65 -18.21
C GLN A 155 2.27 -2.90 -17.97
N LEU A 156 0.99 -2.94 -18.34
CA LEU A 156 0.16 -4.14 -18.29
C LEU A 156 0.62 -5.16 -19.35
N THR A 157 0.97 -4.72 -20.57
CA THR A 157 1.58 -5.61 -21.55
C THR A 157 3.00 -6.00 -21.16
N ALA A 158 3.81 -5.10 -20.58
CA ALA A 158 5.13 -5.46 -20.07
C ALA A 158 5.06 -6.37 -18.84
N ASN A 159 4.09 -6.21 -17.93
CA ASN A 159 3.92 -7.07 -16.76
C ASN A 159 3.31 -8.42 -17.16
N LYS A 160 2.42 -8.45 -18.16
CA LYS A 160 1.91 -9.68 -18.75
C LYS A 160 3.00 -10.43 -19.52
N ALA A 161 3.78 -9.75 -20.37
CA ALA A 161 4.90 -10.34 -21.10
C ALA A 161 6.09 -10.73 -20.20
N LYS A 162 6.36 -9.98 -19.12
CA LYS A 162 7.43 -10.29 -18.15
C LYS A 162 7.06 -11.47 -17.23
N VAL A 163 5.77 -11.83 -17.15
CA VAL A 163 5.28 -12.99 -16.40
C VAL A 163 5.02 -14.20 -17.32
N GLU A 164 4.70 -14.00 -18.61
CA GLU A 164 4.27 -15.09 -19.50
C GLU A 164 5.34 -15.58 -20.50
N GLU A 165 6.49 -14.90 -20.72
CA GLU A 165 7.43 -15.30 -21.79
C GLU A 165 8.90 -15.41 -21.40
N LYS A 166 9.25 -15.48 -20.10
CA LYS A 166 10.65 -15.75 -19.71
C LYS A 166 10.83 -17.23 -19.34
N PRO A 167 11.72 -17.98 -20.01
CA PRO A 167 12.03 -19.35 -19.61
C PRO A 167 12.58 -19.37 -18.17
N LEU A 168 12.36 -20.48 -17.47
CA LEU A 168 12.86 -20.63 -16.11
C LEU A 168 14.37 -20.39 -16.06
N THR A 169 14.83 -19.70 -15.02
CA THR A 169 16.27 -19.57 -14.74
C THR A 169 16.86 -20.92 -14.35
N THR A 170 18.17 -21.11 -14.52
CA THR A 170 18.86 -22.36 -14.14
C THR A 170 18.58 -22.79 -12.70
N LYS A 171 18.57 -21.84 -11.75
CA LYS A 171 18.24 -22.11 -10.34
C LYS A 171 16.80 -22.61 -10.16
N GLN A 172 15.87 -22.08 -10.95
CA GLN A 172 14.47 -22.50 -10.91
C GLN A 172 14.28 -23.89 -11.52
N ILE A 173 15.02 -24.21 -12.58
CA ILE A 173 15.07 -25.56 -13.17
C ILE A 173 15.63 -26.57 -12.16
N GLU A 174 16.74 -26.25 -11.50
CA GLU A 174 17.32 -27.10 -10.45
C GLU A 174 16.33 -27.33 -9.30
N PHE A 175 15.65 -26.26 -8.85
CA PHE A 175 14.61 -26.39 -7.84
C PHE A 175 13.45 -27.28 -8.32
N ALA A 176 12.97 -27.12 -9.56
CA ALA A 176 11.94 -27.97 -10.15
C ALA A 176 12.34 -29.45 -10.16
N LYS A 177 13.60 -29.75 -10.51
CA LYS A 177 14.15 -31.12 -10.45
C LYS A 177 14.09 -31.70 -9.04
N THR A 178 14.44 -30.93 -8.02
CA THR A 178 14.35 -31.40 -6.62
C THR A 178 12.93 -31.76 -6.18
N LEU A 179 11.93 -31.07 -6.73
CA LEU A 179 10.52 -31.34 -6.46
C LEU A 179 10.03 -32.56 -7.25
N MET A 180 10.44 -32.68 -8.51
CA MET A 180 10.09 -33.82 -9.37
C MET A 180 10.59 -35.14 -8.83
N LEU A 181 11.81 -35.20 -8.28
CA LEU A 181 12.35 -36.39 -7.60
C LEU A 181 11.40 -36.96 -6.54
N LYS A 182 10.62 -36.11 -5.88
CA LYS A 182 9.66 -36.52 -4.84
C LYS A 182 8.33 -37.03 -5.41
N LEU A 183 8.08 -36.85 -6.70
CA LEU A 183 6.87 -37.29 -7.43
C LEU A 183 7.12 -38.42 -8.42
N GLU A 184 8.37 -38.83 -8.62
CA GLU A 184 8.79 -39.85 -9.60
C GLU A 184 8.10 -41.21 -9.44
N GLN A 185 7.53 -41.52 -8.28
CA GLN A 185 6.77 -42.74 -8.06
C GLN A 185 5.47 -42.76 -8.87
N ASN A 186 4.81 -41.61 -9.04
CA ASN A 186 3.46 -41.52 -9.62
C ASN A 186 3.40 -40.68 -10.90
N TYR A 187 4.41 -39.85 -11.15
CA TYR A 187 4.44 -38.93 -12.28
C TYR A 187 5.78 -39.00 -13.02
N GLU A 188 5.72 -38.75 -14.33
CA GLU A 188 6.87 -38.56 -15.20
C GLU A 188 6.77 -37.22 -15.95
N LEU A 189 7.91 -36.71 -16.40
CA LEU A 189 7.97 -35.51 -17.23
C LEU A 189 7.48 -35.83 -18.64
N ASN A 190 6.64 -34.97 -19.18
CA ASN A 190 6.21 -35.04 -20.57
C ASN A 190 6.82 -33.92 -21.44
N SER A 191 7.35 -32.86 -20.81
CA SER A 191 8.10 -31.78 -21.47
C SER A 191 9.43 -31.48 -20.76
N GLU A 192 10.40 -30.95 -21.51
CA GLU A 192 11.69 -30.56 -20.94
C GLU A 192 11.56 -29.35 -20.01
N TYR A 193 12.35 -29.31 -18.93
CA TYR A 193 12.33 -28.20 -17.96
C TYR A 193 12.61 -26.82 -18.56
N ALA A 194 13.28 -26.77 -19.71
CA ALA A 194 13.54 -25.53 -20.43
C ALA A 194 12.27 -24.90 -21.03
N GLU A 195 11.25 -25.73 -21.29
CA GLU A 195 9.95 -25.33 -21.84
C GLU A 195 8.94 -24.99 -20.75
N TRP A 196 9.28 -25.21 -19.48
CA TRP A 196 8.39 -24.91 -18.36
C TRP A 196 8.23 -23.40 -18.20
N THR A 197 7.00 -22.98 -17.92
CA THR A 197 6.71 -21.60 -17.57
C THR A 197 6.84 -21.38 -16.07
N GLN A 198 6.91 -20.12 -15.65
CA GLN A 198 6.84 -19.76 -14.23
C GLN A 198 5.53 -20.26 -13.58
N LYS A 199 4.45 -20.35 -14.36
CA LYS A 199 3.16 -20.87 -13.91
C LYS A 199 3.24 -22.34 -13.54
N ASP A 200 4.00 -23.13 -14.31
CA ASP A 200 4.15 -24.57 -14.09
C ASP A 200 4.98 -24.85 -12.83
N LEU A 201 6.07 -24.11 -12.65
CA LEU A 201 6.84 -24.17 -11.41
C LEU A 201 6.01 -23.75 -10.19
N ASN A 202 5.20 -22.71 -10.31
CA ASN A 202 4.34 -22.25 -9.21
C ASN A 202 3.27 -23.29 -8.85
N ARG A 203 2.66 -23.94 -9.85
CA ARG A 203 1.71 -25.06 -9.64
C ARG A 203 2.39 -26.22 -8.91
N LEU A 204 3.59 -26.61 -9.36
CA LEU A 204 4.35 -27.69 -8.74
C LEU A 204 4.71 -27.36 -7.29
N SER A 205 5.23 -26.16 -7.04
CA SER A 205 5.55 -25.66 -5.69
C SER A 205 4.30 -25.59 -4.81
N GLY A 206 3.17 -25.14 -5.37
CA GLY A 206 1.88 -25.05 -4.70
C GLY A 206 1.37 -26.40 -4.21
N TYR A 207 1.56 -27.48 -4.99
CA TYR A 207 1.25 -28.84 -4.52
C TYR A 207 2.08 -29.22 -3.29
N PHE A 208 3.40 -29.02 -3.31
CA PHE A 208 4.23 -29.40 -2.17
C PHE A 208 3.97 -28.58 -0.91
N ARG A 209 3.68 -27.30 -1.07
CA ARG A 209 3.45 -26.37 0.04
C ARG A 209 2.06 -26.52 0.66
N PHE A 210 1.03 -26.74 -0.15
CA PHE A 210 -0.37 -26.69 0.28
C PHE A 210 -1.13 -28.01 0.06
N LYS A 211 -0.46 -29.06 -0.41
CA LYS A 211 -1.09 -30.34 -0.82
C LYS A 211 -2.22 -30.15 -1.84
N ASN A 212 -2.09 -29.15 -2.70
CA ASN A 212 -3.09 -28.82 -3.71
C ASN A 212 -3.03 -29.81 -4.89
N ILE A 213 -3.87 -30.85 -4.85
CA ILE A 213 -3.96 -31.87 -5.90
C ILE A 213 -4.40 -31.27 -7.24
N GLY A 214 -5.29 -30.26 -7.21
CA GLY A 214 -5.72 -29.56 -8.43
C GLY A 214 -4.55 -28.91 -9.18
N ALA A 215 -3.48 -28.52 -8.48
CA ALA A 215 -2.28 -27.99 -9.13
C ALA A 215 -1.52 -29.06 -9.94
N LEU A 216 -1.52 -30.33 -9.48
CA LEU A 216 -0.95 -31.44 -10.24
C LEU A 216 -1.80 -31.80 -11.45
N ASN A 217 -3.13 -31.86 -11.29
CA ASN A 217 -4.04 -32.14 -12.41
C ASN A 217 -3.85 -31.11 -13.52
N ASN A 218 -3.75 -29.83 -13.17
CA ASN A 218 -3.46 -28.77 -14.13
C ASN A 218 -2.12 -28.93 -14.86
N LEU A 219 -1.11 -29.54 -14.23
CA LEU A 219 0.19 -29.82 -14.87
C LEU A 219 0.10 -31.02 -15.82
N VAL A 220 -0.77 -31.97 -15.53
CA VAL A 220 -1.07 -33.09 -16.44
C VAL A 220 -1.89 -32.60 -17.63
N ASP A 221 -2.93 -31.81 -17.39
CA ASP A 221 -3.79 -31.24 -18.43
C ASP A 221 -3.02 -30.30 -19.36
N SER A 222 -2.01 -29.59 -18.84
CA SER A 222 -1.13 -28.74 -19.64
C SER A 222 -0.01 -29.50 -20.37
N GLY A 223 0.04 -30.84 -20.26
CA GLY A 223 1.04 -31.68 -20.91
C GLY A 223 2.44 -31.55 -20.34
N VAL A 224 2.60 -30.99 -19.15
CA VAL A 224 3.91 -30.81 -18.48
C VAL A 224 4.30 -32.09 -17.74
N LEU A 225 3.33 -32.71 -17.08
CA LEU A 225 3.47 -33.99 -16.40
C LEU A 225 2.60 -35.05 -17.06
N LYS A 226 2.95 -36.30 -16.85
CA LYS A 226 2.13 -37.46 -17.20
C LYS A 226 2.05 -38.40 -16.00
N THR A 227 0.87 -38.94 -15.75
CA THR A 227 0.68 -39.98 -14.74
C THR A 227 1.25 -41.29 -15.26
N LYS A 228 1.99 -41.99 -14.41
CA LYS A 228 2.45 -43.35 -14.69
C LYS A 228 1.32 -44.37 -14.59
#